data_AF-A0A553KPH2-F1
#
_entry.id   AF-A0A553KPH2-F1
#
_cell.length_a   1.000
_cell.length_b   1.000
_cell.length_c   1.000
_cell.angle_alpha   90.00
_cell.angle_beta   90.00
_cell.angle_gamma   90.00
#
_symmetry.space_group_name_H-M   'P 1'
#
loop_
_entity.id
_entity.type
_entity.pdbx_description
1 polymer ?
#
loop_
_entity_poly.entity_id
_entity_poly.type
_entity_poly.pdbx_seq_one_letter_code
_entity_poly.pdbx_strand_id
1 'polypeptide(L)'
;MSGTHTEEYVVETSVKDPDLVEKRRAEIIDAAVTVFTQKGYHAATTKEIADLAGMNAGTMFQYVKNKQDILYLVCCHIHSRIEEALYAVAVEDLDPMEVIAKSVTALYRIVDQLSDYVVLMYQETASLEKAARSSFLSREQRLCSHLENHIRLGIERGVFSIDPRSVPLIAEDILVQAQMWAFRRWSLSKKFTLERYIATRLELLQALLQ
;
A
#
# COMPACT_ATOMS: atom_id res chain seq x y z
N MET A 1 2.53 13.50 21.69
CA MET A 1 3.83 14.07 21.23
C MET A 1 3.68 14.37 19.74
N SER A 2 4.30 15.47 19.31
CA SER A 2 4.00 16.26 18.10
C SER A 2 3.57 15.48 16.86
N GLY A 3 2.34 15.72 16.40
CA GLY A 3 1.95 15.45 15.01
C GLY A 3 2.75 16.40 14.12
N THR A 4 3.84 15.89 13.54
CA THR A 4 4.42 16.51 12.36
C THR A 4 3.38 16.36 11.26
N HIS A 5 2.66 17.44 10.95
CA HIS A 5 1.98 17.55 9.67
C HIS A 5 3.08 17.56 8.60
N THR A 6 3.49 16.37 8.18
CA THR A 6 4.35 16.20 7.02
C THR A 6 3.52 16.64 5.83
N GLU A 7 3.93 17.72 5.17
CA GLU A 7 3.30 18.17 3.92
C GLU A 7 3.25 16.98 2.95
N GLU A 8 2.05 16.65 2.49
CA GLU A 8 1.86 15.59 1.51
C GLU A 8 2.55 15.99 0.22
N TYR A 9 3.36 15.10 -0.34
CA TYR A 9 4.00 15.36 -1.62
C TYR A 9 2.94 15.34 -2.71
N VAL A 10 2.68 16.52 -3.29
CA VAL A 10 1.68 16.69 -4.34
C VAL A 10 2.36 16.55 -5.69
N VAL A 11 1.94 15.53 -6.44
CA VAL A 11 2.27 15.44 -7.86
C VAL A 11 1.39 16.45 -8.59
N GLU A 12 2.02 17.49 -9.11
CA GLU A 12 1.33 18.54 -9.85
C GLU A 12 0.86 18.07 -11.22
N THR A 13 -0.21 18.70 -11.73
CA THR A 13 -0.74 18.46 -13.09
C THR A 13 -1.24 19.77 -13.68
N SER A 14 -1.16 19.89 -14.99
CA SER A 14 -1.74 21.01 -15.75
C SER A 14 -3.17 20.73 -16.23
N VAL A 15 -3.65 19.49 -16.07
CA VAL A 15 -4.99 19.05 -16.44
C VAL A 15 -5.97 19.35 -15.30
N LYS A 16 -7.11 19.95 -15.63
CA LYS A 16 -8.10 20.41 -14.64
C LYS A 16 -9.13 19.35 -14.26
N ASP A 17 -9.31 18.34 -15.11
CA ASP A 17 -10.28 17.26 -14.91
C ASP A 17 -9.67 16.19 -13.99
N PRO A 18 -10.16 16.04 -12.74
CA PRO A 18 -9.57 15.12 -11.77
C PRO A 18 -9.74 13.65 -12.17
N ASP A 19 -10.87 13.28 -12.76
CA ASP A 19 -11.16 11.90 -13.16
C ASP A 19 -10.23 11.49 -14.31
N LEU A 20 -9.99 12.42 -15.25
CA LEU A 20 -9.02 12.20 -16.31
C LEU A 20 -7.59 12.10 -15.76
N VAL A 21 -7.24 12.91 -14.77
CA VAL A 21 -5.91 12.86 -14.12
C VAL A 21 -5.70 11.51 -13.45
N GLU A 22 -6.67 11.04 -12.67
CA GLU A 22 -6.61 9.74 -12.00
C GLU A 22 -6.42 8.61 -13.01
N LYS A 23 -7.28 8.57 -14.04
CA LYS A 23 -7.22 7.55 -15.10
C LYS A 23 -5.86 7.53 -15.79
N ARG A 24 -5.35 8.70 -16.21
CA ARG A 24 -4.07 8.78 -16.92
C ARG A 24 -2.89 8.49 -16.03
N ARG A 25 -2.94 8.85 -14.75
CA ARG A 25 -1.90 8.45 -13.79
C ARG A 25 -1.89 6.95 -13.56
N ALA A 26 -3.04 6.27 -13.52
CA ALA A 26 -3.08 4.81 -13.46
C ALA A 26 -2.38 4.16 -14.67
N GLU A 27 -2.67 4.64 -15.88
CA GLU A 27 -1.98 4.17 -17.11
C GLU A 27 -0.45 4.38 -17.05
N ILE A 28 -0.01 5.53 -16.55
CA ILE A 28 1.43 5.84 -16.36
C ILE A 28 2.05 4.92 -15.31
N ILE A 29 1.37 4.68 -14.18
CA ILE A 29 1.84 3.82 -13.09
C ILE A 29 2.04 2.39 -13.58
N ASP A 30 1.06 1.82 -14.30
CA ASP A 30 1.13 0.44 -14.80
C ASP A 30 2.27 0.25 -15.81
N ALA A 31 2.46 1.22 -16.70
CA ALA A 31 3.60 1.24 -17.62
C ALA A 31 4.93 1.37 -16.86
N ALA A 32 5.00 2.27 -15.88
CA ALA A 32 6.21 2.51 -15.10
C ALA A 32 6.65 1.27 -14.30
N VAL A 33 5.72 0.56 -13.67
CA VAL A 33 6.00 -0.70 -12.95
C VAL A 33 6.64 -1.71 -13.88
N THR A 34 6.08 -1.89 -15.09
CA THR A 34 6.63 -2.82 -16.07
C THR A 34 8.07 -2.45 -16.45
N VAL A 35 8.31 -1.17 -16.76
CA VAL A 35 9.64 -0.70 -17.17
C VAL A 35 10.64 -0.79 -16.01
N PHE A 36 10.25 -0.38 -14.80
CA PHE A 36 11.12 -0.41 -13.63
C PHE A 36 11.43 -1.85 -13.17
N THR A 37 10.48 -2.78 -13.19
CA THR A 37 10.74 -4.19 -12.87
C THR A 37 11.70 -4.84 -13.87
N GLN A 38 11.68 -4.42 -15.14
CA GLN A 38 12.55 -4.99 -16.18
C GLN A 38 13.97 -4.39 -16.18
N LYS A 39 14.11 -3.09 -15.91
CA LYS A 39 15.38 -2.36 -16.11
C LYS A 39 15.97 -1.75 -14.82
N GLY A 40 15.22 -1.75 -13.73
CA GLY A 40 15.48 -0.94 -12.55
C GLY A 40 15.11 0.53 -12.75
N TYR A 41 14.84 1.23 -11.65
CA TYR A 41 14.44 2.64 -11.70
C TYR A 41 15.47 3.54 -12.39
N HIS A 42 16.76 3.33 -12.10
CA HIS A 42 17.81 4.22 -12.60
C HIS A 42 18.00 4.16 -14.11
N ALA A 43 17.97 2.97 -14.72
CA ALA A 43 18.17 2.79 -16.15
C ALA A 43 16.91 3.10 -16.98
N ALA A 44 15.73 3.04 -16.38
CA ALA A 44 14.47 3.38 -17.02
C ALA A 44 14.37 4.86 -17.42
N THR A 45 13.78 5.12 -18.58
CA THR A 45 13.54 6.47 -19.10
C THR A 45 12.06 6.81 -19.14
N THR A 46 11.74 8.10 -19.00
CA THR A 46 10.36 8.60 -19.11
C THR A 46 9.77 8.38 -20.52
N LYS A 47 10.62 8.31 -21.54
CA LYS A 47 10.19 8.00 -22.92
C LYS A 47 9.65 6.58 -23.01
N GLU A 48 10.36 5.59 -22.47
CA GLU A 48 9.91 4.19 -22.49
C GLU A 48 8.58 4.02 -21.75
N ILE A 49 8.41 4.74 -20.63
CA ILE A 49 7.16 4.74 -19.87
C ILE A 49 6.02 5.35 -20.68
N ALA A 50 6.26 6.50 -21.33
CA ALA A 50 5.25 7.15 -22.17
C ALA A 50 4.84 6.24 -23.35
N ASP A 51 5.83 5.68 -24.06
CA ASP A 51 5.60 4.79 -25.20
C ASP A 51 4.78 3.57 -24.79
N LEU A 52 5.09 2.95 -23.63
CA LEU A 52 4.36 1.80 -23.11
C LEU A 52 2.95 2.17 -22.62
N ALA A 53 2.77 3.36 -22.04
CA ALA A 53 1.46 3.89 -21.65
C ALA A 53 0.60 4.29 -22.85
N GLY A 54 1.11 4.20 -24.09
CA GLY A 54 0.40 4.65 -25.29
C GLY A 54 0.24 6.17 -25.36
N MET A 55 1.15 6.91 -24.71
CA MET A 55 1.15 8.36 -24.62
C MET A 55 2.37 8.94 -25.34
N ASN A 56 2.25 10.11 -25.95
CA ASN A 56 3.45 10.88 -26.26
C ASN A 56 4.02 11.51 -24.97
N ALA A 57 5.34 11.71 -24.93
CA ALA A 57 6.01 12.24 -23.74
C ALA A 57 5.45 13.61 -23.29
N GLY A 58 5.10 14.49 -24.24
CA GLY A 58 4.53 15.81 -23.93
C GLY A 58 3.19 15.72 -23.21
N THR A 59 2.31 14.81 -23.62
CA THR A 59 1.03 14.54 -22.95
C THR A 59 1.25 13.91 -21.59
N MET A 60 2.19 12.97 -21.45
CA MET A 60 2.52 12.40 -20.14
C MET A 60 2.96 13.48 -19.14
N PHE A 61 3.79 14.43 -19.60
CA PHE A 61 4.27 15.54 -18.76
C PHE A 61 3.18 16.53 -18.32
N GLN A 62 1.95 16.41 -18.82
CA GLN A 62 0.81 17.16 -18.30
C GLN A 62 0.29 16.58 -16.98
N TYR A 63 0.53 15.30 -16.70
CA TYR A 63 0.03 14.55 -15.54
C TYR A 63 1.08 14.35 -14.44
N VAL A 64 2.36 14.39 -14.81
CA VAL A 64 3.55 14.22 -13.94
C VAL A 64 4.66 15.15 -14.43
N LYS A 65 5.50 15.71 -13.58
CA LYS A 65 6.57 16.64 -14.01
C LYS A 65 7.85 15.94 -14.45
N ASN A 66 8.18 14.81 -13.84
CA ASN A 66 9.48 14.17 -14.00
C ASN A 66 9.41 12.68 -13.59
N LYS A 67 10.56 11.98 -13.63
CA LYS A 67 10.66 10.56 -13.26
C LYS A 67 10.45 10.30 -11.76
N GLN A 68 10.78 11.26 -10.88
CA GLN A 68 10.55 11.18 -9.44
C GLN A 68 9.05 11.20 -9.11
N ASP A 69 8.26 12.04 -9.79
CA ASP A 69 6.80 12.04 -9.66
C ASP A 69 6.22 10.66 -9.99
N ILE A 70 6.69 10.05 -11.08
CA ILE A 70 6.26 8.71 -11.51
C ILE A 70 6.64 7.68 -10.44
N LEU A 71 7.88 7.69 -9.95
CA LEU A 71 8.32 6.76 -8.91
C LEU A 71 7.47 6.92 -7.63
N TYR A 72 7.20 8.16 -7.21
CA TYR A 72 6.36 8.42 -6.05
C TYR A 72 4.94 7.86 -6.22
N LEU A 73 4.32 8.09 -7.39
CA LEU A 73 3.00 7.52 -7.71
C LEU A 73 3.01 6.00 -7.66
N VAL A 74 4.04 5.37 -8.23
CA VAL A 74 4.17 3.90 -8.22
C VAL A 74 4.32 3.38 -6.79
N CYS A 75 5.21 3.95 -5.98
CA CYS A 75 5.39 3.55 -4.58
C CYS A 75 4.12 3.76 -3.75
N CYS A 76 3.38 4.85 -3.99
CA CYS A 76 2.16 5.15 -3.23
C CYS A 76 0.92 4.40 -3.72
N HIS A 77 0.95 3.81 -4.92
CA HIS A 77 -0.22 3.16 -5.52
C HIS A 77 -0.77 2.05 -4.61
N ILE A 78 0.10 1.19 -4.08
CA ILE A 78 -0.29 0.13 -3.14
C ILE A 78 -0.96 0.70 -1.88
N HIS A 79 -0.43 1.79 -1.33
CA HIS A 79 -1.00 2.41 -0.14
C HIS A 79 -2.41 2.93 -0.38
N SER A 80 -2.67 3.59 -1.52
CA SER A 80 -4.01 4.05 -1.87
C SER A 80 -5.00 2.89 -1.98
N ARG A 81 -4.60 1.79 -2.63
CA ARG A 81 -5.46 0.62 -2.83
C ARG A 81 -5.75 -0.12 -1.52
N ILE A 82 -4.77 -0.17 -0.61
CA ILE A 82 -5.00 -0.69 0.76
C ILE A 82 -5.93 0.24 1.52
N GLU A 83 -5.70 1.56 1.47
CA GLU A 83 -6.50 2.56 2.15
C GLU A 83 -7.98 2.46 1.75
N GLU A 84 -8.26 2.47 0.44
CA GLU A 84 -9.61 2.25 -0.12
C GLU A 84 -10.25 0.95 0.39
N ALA A 85 -9.49 -0.14 0.38
CA ALA A 85 -9.98 -1.46 0.80
C ALA A 85 -10.28 -1.53 2.31
N LEU A 86 -9.49 -0.84 3.13
CA LEU A 86 -9.71 -0.75 4.57
C LEU A 86 -10.92 0.16 4.90
N TYR A 87 -11.06 1.31 4.24
CA TYR A 87 -12.22 2.19 4.43
C TYR A 87 -13.54 1.58 3.95
N ALA A 88 -13.50 0.64 3.01
CA ALA A 88 -14.69 -0.10 2.57
C ALA A 88 -15.21 -1.10 3.61
N VAL A 89 -14.43 -1.42 4.65
CA VAL A 89 -14.88 -2.31 5.73
C VAL A 89 -15.79 -1.53 6.67
N ALA A 90 -17.09 -1.85 6.65
CA ALA A 90 -18.05 -1.30 7.61
C ALA A 90 -17.69 -1.75 9.04
N VAL A 91 -17.49 -0.80 9.95
CA VAL A 91 -17.12 -1.06 11.36
C VAL A 91 -18.34 -1.01 12.28
N GLU A 92 -19.40 -0.33 11.83
CA GLU A 92 -20.67 -0.22 12.56
C GLU A 92 -21.34 -1.60 12.66
N ASP A 93 -21.81 -1.94 13.86
CA ASP A 93 -22.53 -3.17 14.21
C ASP A 93 -21.80 -4.52 14.05
N LEU A 94 -20.51 -4.52 13.67
CA LEU A 94 -19.72 -5.75 13.60
C LEU A 94 -18.98 -6.07 14.91
N ASP A 95 -18.77 -7.37 15.13
CA ASP A 95 -17.81 -7.88 16.10
C ASP A 95 -16.39 -7.41 15.74
N PRO A 96 -15.58 -6.90 16.70
CA PRO A 96 -14.21 -6.45 16.45
C PRO A 96 -13.32 -7.47 15.75
N MET A 97 -13.46 -8.77 16.06
CA MET A 97 -12.71 -9.83 15.38
C MET A 97 -13.13 -9.97 13.92
N GLU A 98 -14.42 -9.76 13.61
CA GLU A 98 -14.91 -9.76 12.23
C GLU A 98 -14.38 -8.57 11.43
N VAL A 99 -14.32 -7.37 12.04
CA VAL A 99 -13.72 -6.17 11.42
C VAL A 99 -12.25 -6.42 11.08
N ILE A 100 -11.47 -6.93 12.04
CA ILE A 100 -10.06 -7.28 11.82
C ILE A 100 -9.92 -8.34 10.73
N ALA A 101 -10.74 -9.40 10.76
CA ALA A 101 -10.68 -10.46 9.76
C ALA A 101 -10.96 -9.95 8.33
N LYS A 102 -11.98 -9.09 8.17
CA LYS A 102 -12.29 -8.44 6.89
C LYS A 102 -11.16 -7.52 6.42
N SER A 103 -10.60 -6.72 7.33
CA SER A 103 -9.52 -5.77 7.05
C SER A 103 -8.25 -6.49 6.60
N VAL A 104 -7.82 -7.52 7.33
CA VAL A 104 -6.65 -8.35 7.00
C VAL A 104 -6.87 -9.10 5.69
N THR A 105 -8.07 -9.65 5.46
CA THR A 105 -8.39 -10.33 4.20
C THR A 105 -8.30 -9.37 3.00
N ALA A 106 -8.86 -8.16 3.14
CA ALA A 106 -8.80 -7.14 2.11
C ALA A 106 -7.36 -6.72 1.80
N LEU A 107 -6.58 -6.41 2.85
CA LEU A 107 -5.14 -6.10 2.75
C LEU A 107 -4.37 -7.18 1.99
N TYR A 108 -4.54 -8.46 2.35
CA TYR A 108 -3.80 -9.56 1.74
C TYR A 108 -4.15 -9.75 0.27
N ARG A 109 -5.42 -9.56 -0.10
CA ARG A 109 -5.86 -9.63 -1.50
C ARG A 109 -5.26 -8.52 -2.35
N ILE A 110 -5.19 -7.30 -1.81
CA ILE A 110 -4.54 -6.18 -2.50
C ILE A 110 -3.05 -6.46 -2.68
N VAL A 111 -2.35 -6.95 -1.65
CA VAL A 111 -0.93 -7.31 -1.74
C VAL A 111 -0.67 -8.44 -2.75
N ASP A 112 -1.57 -9.42 -2.83
CA ASP A 112 -1.47 -10.47 -3.85
C ASP A 112 -1.63 -9.91 -5.27
N GLN A 113 -2.62 -9.06 -5.50
CA GLN A 113 -2.86 -8.42 -6.80
C GLN A 113 -1.69 -7.52 -7.23
N LEU A 114 -1.07 -6.83 -6.27
CA LEU A 114 -0.05 -5.81 -6.52
C LEU A 114 1.34 -6.22 -6.03
N SER A 115 1.66 -7.53 -6.04
CA SER A 115 2.93 -8.03 -5.47
C SER A 115 4.17 -7.40 -6.12
N ASP A 116 4.15 -7.14 -7.42
CA ASP A 116 5.28 -6.49 -8.12
C ASP A 116 5.47 -5.04 -7.64
N TYR A 117 4.37 -4.34 -7.34
CA TYR A 117 4.39 -2.98 -6.77
C TYR A 117 4.99 -3.00 -5.36
N VAL A 118 4.63 -3.99 -4.54
CA VAL A 118 5.18 -4.15 -3.19
C VAL A 118 6.69 -4.38 -3.24
N VAL A 119 7.17 -5.25 -4.13
CA VAL A 119 8.61 -5.51 -4.28
C VAL A 119 9.34 -4.24 -4.74
N LEU A 120 8.80 -3.55 -5.74
CA LEU A 120 9.40 -2.34 -6.27
C LEU A 120 9.42 -1.20 -5.24
N MET A 121 8.33 -1.02 -4.50
CA MET A 121 8.22 -0.06 -3.41
C MET A 121 9.36 -0.25 -2.40
N TYR A 122 9.60 -1.48 -1.95
CA TYR A 122 10.69 -1.76 -1.00
C TYR A 122 12.09 -1.52 -1.59
N GLN A 123 12.28 -1.80 -2.87
CA GLN A 123 13.57 -1.60 -3.55
C GLN A 123 13.87 -0.12 -3.79
N GLU A 124 12.86 0.67 -4.15
CA GLU A 124 13.05 1.99 -4.74
C GLU A 124 12.59 3.15 -3.85
N THR A 125 11.99 2.91 -2.69
CA THR A 125 11.65 3.99 -1.73
C THR A 125 12.89 4.79 -1.29
N ALA A 126 14.07 4.18 -1.29
CA ALA A 126 15.33 4.89 -1.03
C ALA A 126 15.75 5.85 -2.16
N SER A 127 15.25 5.62 -3.38
CA SER A 127 15.50 6.44 -4.58
C SER A 127 14.60 7.68 -4.66
N LEU A 128 13.57 7.76 -3.81
CA LEU A 128 12.71 8.93 -3.67
C LEU A 128 13.46 10.11 -3.04
N GLU A 129 13.17 11.30 -3.54
CA GLU A 129 13.60 12.55 -2.89
C GLU A 129 13.04 12.67 -1.48
N LYS A 130 13.72 13.45 -0.62
CA LYS A 130 13.41 13.55 0.81
C LYS A 130 11.94 13.88 1.09
N ALA A 131 11.35 14.82 0.36
CA ALA A 131 9.95 15.22 0.54
C ALA A 131 8.99 14.08 0.16
N ALA A 132 9.17 13.48 -1.03
CA ALA A 132 8.38 12.35 -1.51
C ALA A 132 8.50 11.13 -0.58
N ARG A 133 9.72 10.81 -0.13
CA ARG A 133 9.97 9.72 0.82
C ARG A 133 9.31 9.96 2.17
N SER A 134 9.38 11.19 2.70
CA SER A 134 8.71 11.56 3.94
C SER A 134 7.19 11.45 3.84
N SER A 135 6.61 11.86 2.71
CA SER A 135 5.18 11.70 2.41
C SER A 135 4.79 10.23 2.32
N PHE A 136 5.58 9.41 1.62
CA PHE A 136 5.37 7.96 1.50
C PHE A 136 5.33 7.28 2.88
N LEU A 137 6.31 7.55 3.74
CA LEU A 137 6.37 6.98 5.10
C LEU A 137 5.18 7.46 5.96
N SER A 138 4.74 8.70 5.78
CA SER A 138 3.54 9.20 6.44
C SER A 138 2.27 8.44 6.00
N ARG A 139 2.16 8.08 4.71
CA ARG A 139 1.06 7.26 4.20
C ARG A 139 1.07 5.87 4.82
N GLU A 140 2.25 5.24 4.88
CA GLU A 140 2.42 3.93 5.53
C GLU A 140 1.98 3.97 7.00
N GLN A 141 2.41 4.98 7.76
CA GLN A 141 2.01 5.16 9.16
C GLN A 141 0.49 5.34 9.34
N ARG A 142 -0.20 5.98 8.39
CA ARG A 142 -1.67 6.12 8.43
C ARG A 142 -2.37 4.77 8.27
N LEU A 143 -1.85 3.89 7.41
CA LEU A 143 -2.37 2.52 7.27
C LEU A 143 -2.20 1.74 8.58
N CYS A 144 -1.01 1.80 9.21
CA CYS A 144 -0.78 1.20 10.53
C CYS A 144 -1.78 1.74 11.57
N SER A 145 -1.94 3.06 11.62
CA SER A 145 -2.84 3.71 12.58
C SER A 145 -4.30 3.27 12.43
N HIS A 146 -4.75 2.99 11.20
CA HIS A 146 -6.10 2.49 10.96
C HIS A 146 -6.31 1.09 11.58
N LEU A 147 -5.33 0.20 11.43
CA LEU A 147 -5.35 -1.13 12.06
C LEU A 147 -5.25 -1.03 13.59
N GLU A 148 -4.39 -0.14 14.11
CA GLU A 148 -4.30 0.12 15.55
C GLU A 148 -5.66 0.50 16.14
N ASN A 149 -6.40 1.40 15.48
CA ASN A 149 -7.70 1.86 15.95
C ASN A 149 -8.70 0.70 16.06
N HIS A 150 -8.73 -0.21 15.09
CA HIS A 150 -9.60 -1.38 15.14
C HIS A 150 -9.24 -2.33 16.28
N ILE A 151 -7.94 -2.54 16.52
CA ILE A 151 -7.48 -3.38 17.65
C ILE A 151 -7.84 -2.72 18.98
N ARG A 152 -7.63 -1.40 19.13
CA ARG A 152 -7.99 -0.66 20.36
C ARG A 152 -9.49 -0.74 20.64
N LEU A 153 -10.33 -0.58 19.61
CA LEU A 153 -11.78 -0.73 19.76
C LEU A 153 -12.18 -2.13 20.25
N GLY A 154 -11.49 -3.18 19.79
CA GLY A 154 -11.73 -4.54 20.29
C GLY A 154 -11.34 -4.74 21.75
N ILE A 155 -10.27 -4.09 22.22
CA ILE A 155 -9.91 -4.05 23.66
C ILE A 155 -10.99 -3.29 24.45
N GLU A 156 -11.41 -2.12 23.99
CA GLU A 156 -12.43 -1.29 24.66
C GLU A 156 -13.77 -2.02 24.79
N ARG A 157 -14.14 -2.83 23.80
CA ARG A 157 -15.33 -3.67 23.81
C ARG A 157 -15.16 -4.98 24.59
N GLY A 158 -13.97 -5.26 25.15
CA GLY A 158 -13.68 -6.47 25.92
C GLY A 158 -13.58 -7.75 25.09
N VAL A 159 -13.41 -7.63 23.77
CA VAL A 159 -13.30 -8.76 22.83
C VAL A 159 -11.86 -9.25 22.73
N PHE A 160 -10.88 -8.34 22.87
CA PHE A 160 -9.46 -8.67 22.87
C PHE A 160 -8.84 -8.50 24.26
N SER A 161 -8.00 -9.45 24.67
CA SER A 161 -7.37 -9.51 26.01
C SER A 161 -5.85 -9.36 25.95
N ILE A 162 -5.38 -8.32 25.27
CA ILE A 162 -3.95 -8.03 25.08
C ILE A 162 -3.52 -6.74 25.79
N ASP A 163 -2.22 -6.58 26.05
CA ASP A 163 -1.65 -5.33 26.57
C ASP A 163 -1.81 -4.21 25.52
N PRO A 164 -2.47 -3.07 25.84
CA PRO A 164 -2.60 -1.93 24.93
C PRO A 164 -1.26 -1.36 24.40
N ARG A 165 -0.15 -1.63 25.10
CA ARG A 165 1.21 -1.25 24.69
C ARG A 165 1.73 -2.09 23.52
N SER A 166 1.18 -3.29 23.30
CA SER A 166 1.56 -4.17 22.19
C SER A 166 0.85 -3.82 20.88
N VAL A 167 -0.24 -3.04 20.94
CA VAL A 167 -1.08 -2.73 19.76
C VAL A 167 -0.30 -2.16 18.58
N PRO A 168 0.61 -1.17 18.74
CA PRO A 168 1.38 -0.65 17.62
C PRO A 168 2.19 -1.72 16.91
N LEU A 169 2.85 -2.60 17.67
CA LEU A 169 3.66 -3.70 17.09
C LEU A 169 2.79 -4.71 16.36
N ILE A 170 1.61 -5.06 16.89
CA ILE A 170 0.69 -6.00 16.24
C ILE A 170 0.19 -5.44 14.90
N ALA A 171 -0.11 -4.14 14.84
CA ALA A 171 -0.53 -3.50 13.59
C ALA A 171 0.57 -3.52 12.52
N GLU A 172 1.82 -3.21 12.91
CA GLU A 172 3.00 -3.32 12.04
C GLU A 172 3.21 -4.76 11.54
N ASP A 173 3.10 -5.74 12.43
CA ASP A 173 3.25 -7.16 12.10
C ASP A 173 2.20 -7.62 11.09
N ILE A 174 0.94 -7.16 11.21
CA ILE A 174 -0.11 -7.48 10.23
C ILE A 174 0.27 -7.01 8.83
N LEU A 175 0.76 -5.77 8.70
CA LEU A 175 1.17 -5.20 7.41
C LEU A 175 2.38 -5.93 6.82
N VAL A 176 3.42 -6.14 7.61
CA VAL A 176 4.63 -6.84 7.16
C VAL A 176 4.33 -8.29 6.78
N GLN A 177 3.45 -8.99 7.52
CA GLN A 177 3.05 -10.35 7.19
C GLN A 177 2.21 -10.43 5.91
N ALA A 178 1.41 -9.40 5.61
CA ALA A 178 0.76 -9.29 4.31
C ALA A 178 1.80 -9.18 3.21
N GLN A 179 2.71 -8.20 3.31
CA GLN A 179 3.76 -7.94 2.31
C GLN A 179 4.74 -9.11 2.16
N MET A 180 4.98 -9.91 3.22
CA MET A 180 5.77 -11.13 3.15
C MET A 180 5.25 -12.10 2.08
N TRP A 181 3.93 -12.12 1.83
CA TRP A 181 3.36 -12.90 0.73
C TRP A 181 3.99 -12.54 -0.62
N ALA A 182 4.19 -11.24 -0.89
CA ALA A 182 4.84 -10.77 -2.10
C ALA A 182 6.35 -11.12 -2.10
N PHE A 183 7.09 -10.80 -1.04
CA PHE A 183 8.56 -11.05 -0.99
C PHE A 183 8.93 -12.53 -1.07
N ARG A 184 8.10 -13.38 -0.46
CA ARG A 184 8.36 -14.81 -0.30
C ARG A 184 7.47 -15.65 -1.20
N ARG A 185 6.82 -15.05 -2.20
CA ARG A 185 5.90 -15.74 -3.13
C ARG A 185 6.54 -16.98 -3.73
N TRP A 186 7.80 -16.90 -4.15
CA TRP A 186 8.59 -18.03 -4.70
C TRP A 186 8.65 -19.28 -3.80
N SER A 187 8.46 -19.10 -2.50
CA SER A 187 8.48 -20.16 -1.48
C SER A 187 7.07 -20.50 -0.99
N LEU A 188 6.27 -19.48 -0.68
CA LEU A 188 4.94 -19.61 -0.09
C LEU A 188 3.91 -20.18 -1.07
N SER A 189 3.93 -19.76 -2.34
CA SER A 189 2.98 -20.25 -3.35
C SER A 189 3.13 -21.74 -3.66
N LYS A 190 4.28 -22.34 -3.32
CA LYS A 190 4.52 -23.79 -3.44
C LYS A 190 3.84 -24.60 -2.34
N LYS A 191 3.45 -23.95 -1.24
CA LYS A 191 2.94 -24.60 -0.02
C LYS A 191 1.53 -24.15 0.36
N PHE A 192 1.12 -22.97 -0.10
CA PHE A 192 -0.14 -22.34 0.26
C PHE A 192 -0.83 -21.76 -0.98
N THR A 193 -2.16 -21.89 -1.01
CA THR A 193 -2.99 -20.96 -1.78
C THR A 193 -3.12 -19.65 -0.99
N LEU A 194 -3.48 -18.55 -1.66
CA LEU A 194 -3.73 -17.27 -0.98
C LEU A 194 -4.77 -17.43 0.14
N GLU A 195 -5.90 -18.09 -0.16
CA GLU A 195 -6.97 -18.29 0.82
C GLU A 195 -6.52 -19.14 2.03
N ARG A 196 -5.69 -20.18 1.81
CA ARG A 196 -5.11 -20.96 2.92
C ARG A 196 -4.11 -20.13 3.73
N TYR A 197 -3.33 -19.28 3.08
CA TYR A 197 -2.40 -18.37 3.75
C TYR A 197 -3.15 -17.35 4.62
N ILE A 198 -4.21 -16.72 4.09
CA ILE A 198 -5.07 -15.79 4.84
C ILE A 198 -5.72 -16.50 6.02
N ALA A 199 -6.36 -17.66 5.82
CA ALA A 199 -7.01 -18.41 6.89
C ALA A 199 -6.03 -18.75 8.03
N THR A 200 -4.84 -19.26 7.69
CA THR A 200 -3.80 -19.59 8.69
C THR A 200 -3.34 -18.34 9.45
N ARG A 201 -3.26 -17.18 8.79
CA ARG A 201 -2.86 -15.92 9.42
C ARG A 201 -3.93 -15.37 10.36
N LEU A 202 -5.19 -15.49 9.97
CA LEU A 202 -6.33 -15.11 10.82
C LEU A 202 -6.43 -16.00 12.06
N GLU A 203 -6.21 -17.31 11.93
CA GLU A 203 -6.16 -18.24 13.08
C GLU A 203 -5.07 -17.85 14.08
N LEU A 204 -3.86 -17.54 13.59
CA LEU A 204 -2.74 -17.10 14.45
C LEU A 204 -3.02 -15.74 15.09
N LEU A 205 -3.60 -14.79 14.34
CA LEU A 205 -3.95 -13.47 14.84
C LEU A 205 -5.04 -13.56 15.92
N GLN A 206 -6.07 -14.39 15.71
CA GLN A 206 -7.12 -14.62 16.69
C GLN A 206 -6.55 -15.18 17.99
N ALA A 207 -5.64 -16.16 17.91
CA ALA A 207 -4.97 -16.71 19.08
C ALA A 207 -4.08 -15.69 19.81
N LEU A 208 -3.53 -14.71 19.10
CA LEU A 208 -2.74 -13.62 19.68
C LEU A 208 -3.60 -12.58 20.40
N LEU A 209 -4.83 -12.35 19.93
CA LEU A 209 -5.74 -11.30 20.44
C LEU A 209 -6.59 -11.76 21.64
N GLN A 210 -6.64 -13.07 21.93
CA GLN A 210 -7.35 -13.68 23.06
C GLN A 210 -6.43 -13.86 24.27
#